data_AF-A0A960N1C3-F1
#
_entry.id   AF-A0A960N1C3-F1
#
_cell.length_a   1.000
_cell.length_b   1.000
_cell.length_c   1.000
_cell.angle_alpha   90.00
_cell.angle_beta   90.00
_cell.angle_gamma   90.00
#
_symmetry.space_group_name_H-M   'P 1'
#
loop_
_entity.id
_entity.type
_entity.pdbx_description
1 polymer ?
#
loop_
_entity_poly.entity_id
_entity_poly.type
_entity_poly.pdbx_seq_one_letter_code
_entity_poly.pdbx_strand_id
1 'polypeptide(L)'
;MKLSRSRRSFLRQSALTLPAWNTLLNLRLAGSLAAADPTPGDYRSLVCVFFPGGIDSFNLLVPRGDAEHAEYATVRKDLALPKEELLPI
;
A
#
# COMPACT_ATOMS: atom_id res chain seq x y z
N MET A 1 23.32 -19.64 -26.20
CA MET A 1 22.68 -18.32 -26.06
C MET A 1 22.29 -18.12 -24.60
N LYS A 2 23.09 -17.40 -23.80
CA LYS A 2 22.80 -17.15 -22.36
C LYS A 2 21.83 -15.97 -22.25
N LEU A 3 20.60 -16.19 -21.79
CA LEU A 3 19.70 -15.10 -21.43
C LEU A 3 20.24 -14.39 -20.18
N SER A 4 20.91 -13.26 -20.35
CA SER A 4 21.23 -12.34 -19.26
C SER A 4 19.95 -11.65 -18.79
N ARG A 5 19.27 -12.19 -17.78
CA ARG A 5 18.16 -11.49 -17.10
C ARG A 5 18.75 -10.40 -16.22
N SER A 6 18.46 -9.14 -16.52
CA SER A 6 18.90 -8.03 -15.66
C SER A 6 18.14 -8.06 -14.32
N ARG A 7 18.79 -7.65 -13.23
CA ARG A 7 18.16 -7.52 -11.90
C ARG A 7 16.87 -6.69 -11.96
N ARG A 8 16.86 -5.63 -12.78
CA ARG A 8 15.69 -4.78 -13.03
C ARG A 8 14.54 -5.55 -13.71
N SER A 9 14.85 -6.40 -14.69
CA SER A 9 13.84 -7.24 -15.36
C SER A 9 13.22 -8.24 -14.38
N PHE A 10 14.05 -8.88 -13.56
CA PHE A 10 13.59 -9.78 -12.50
C PHE A 10 12.69 -9.08 -11.47
N LEU A 11 13.10 -7.92 -10.95
CA LEU A 11 12.31 -7.15 -9.97
C LEU A 11 10.98 -6.65 -10.54
N ARG A 12 10.94 -6.23 -11.81
CA ARG A 12 9.69 -5.85 -12.48
C ARG A 12 8.75 -7.04 -12.62
N GLN A 13 9.30 -8.22 -12.92
CA GLN A 13 8.52 -9.43 -13.13
C GLN A 13 8.05 -10.06 -11.80
N SER A 14 8.82 -9.93 -10.71
CA SER A 14 8.42 -10.40 -9.38
C SER A 14 7.44 -9.46 -8.68
N ALA A 15 7.60 -8.14 -8.82
CA ALA A 15 6.68 -7.15 -8.27
C ALA A 15 5.26 -7.25 -8.85
N LEU A 16 5.12 -7.76 -10.08
CA LEU A 16 3.83 -7.94 -10.74
C LEU A 16 3.16 -9.29 -10.48
N THR A 17 3.90 -10.33 -10.07
CA THR A 17 3.37 -11.71 -10.08
C THR A 17 2.90 -12.22 -8.73
N LEU A 18 3.55 -11.84 -7.62
CA LEU A 18 3.22 -12.36 -6.29
C LEU A 18 2.19 -11.52 -5.51
N PRO A 19 2.37 -10.20 -5.32
CA PRO A 19 1.38 -9.40 -4.58
C PRO A 19 0.08 -9.24 -5.37
N ALA A 20 0.14 -9.17 -6.71
CA ALA A 20 -1.04 -9.01 -7.54
C ALA A 20 -2.03 -10.19 -7.40
N TRP A 21 -1.53 -11.42 -7.27
CA TRP A 21 -2.39 -12.60 -7.12
C TRP A 21 -3.09 -12.63 -5.77
N ASN A 22 -2.37 -12.31 -4.69
CA ASN A 22 -2.94 -12.20 -3.35
C ASN A 22 -4.00 -11.08 -3.29
N THR A 23 -3.72 -9.92 -3.90
CA THR A 23 -4.69 -8.82 -4.01
C THR A 23 -5.92 -9.23 -4.84
N LEU A 24 -5.74 -9.88 -6.00
CA LEU A 24 -6.85 -10.37 -6.83
C LEU A 24 -7.74 -11.38 -6.10
N LEU A 25 -7.14 -12.29 -5.32
CA LEU A 25 -7.88 -13.24 -4.50
C LEU A 25 -8.67 -12.54 -3.40
N ASN A 26 -8.05 -11.61 -2.67
CA ASN A 26 -8.73 -10.82 -1.64
C ASN A 26 -9.87 -9.98 -2.23
N LEU A 27 -9.68 -9.37 -3.41
CA LEU A 27 -10.73 -8.62 -4.10
C LEU A 27 -11.88 -9.53 -4.57
N ARG A 28 -11.58 -10.74 -5.07
CA ARG A 28 -12.63 -11.72 -5.40
C ARG A 28 -13.44 -12.15 -4.19
N LEU A 29 -12.78 -12.41 -3.06
CA LEU A 29 -13.45 -12.76 -1.82
C LEU A 29 -14.30 -11.60 -1.29
N ALA A 30 -13.76 -10.38 -1.29
CA ALA A 30 -14.52 -9.19 -0.90
C ALA A 30 -15.75 -8.95 -1.81
N GLY A 31 -15.60 -9.14 -3.13
CA GLY A 31 -16.71 -9.09 -4.08
C GLY A 31 -17.76 -10.16 -3.83
N SER A 32 -17.38 -11.37 -3.41
CA SER A 32 -18.33 -12.44 -3.07
C SER A 32 -19.15 -12.14 -1.81
N LEU A 33 -18.55 -11.46 -0.82
CA LEU A 33 -19.24 -11.05 0.40
C LEU A 33 -20.15 -9.84 0.16
N ALA A 34 -19.74 -8.92 -0.71
CA ALA A 34 -20.55 -7.77 -1.12
C ALA A 34 -21.77 -8.17 -1.97
N ALA A 35 -21.74 -9.35 -2.61
CA ALA A 35 -22.85 -9.90 -3.39
C ALA A 35 -23.88 -10.68 -2.54
N ALA A 36 -23.68 -10.81 -1.22
CA ALA A 36 -24.68 -11.37 -0.34
C ALA A 36 -25.92 -10.46 -0.30
N ASP A 37 -27.12 -11.06 -0.34
CA ASP A 37 -28.36 -10.29 -0.36
C ASP A 37 -28.44 -9.35 0.87
N PRO A 38 -28.63 -8.03 0.65
CA PRO A 38 -28.71 -7.09 1.75
C PRO A 38 -29.97 -7.36 2.58
N THR A 39 -29.82 -7.27 3.90
CA THR A 39 -30.97 -7.31 4.81
C THR A 39 -31.83 -6.07 4.55
N PRO A 40 -33.17 -6.18 4.41
CA PRO A 40 -34.00 -5.02 4.13
C PRO A 40 -33.79 -3.89 5.15
N GLY A 41 -33.40 -2.70 4.68
CA GLY A 41 -33.13 -1.53 5.51
C GLY A 41 -31.66 -1.30 5.93
N ASP A 42 -30.74 -2.22 5.58
CA ASP A 42 -29.32 -2.12 5.92
C ASP A 42 -28.46 -2.01 4.64
N TYR A 43 -28.25 -0.77 4.17
CA TYR A 43 -27.42 -0.49 3.00
C TYR A 43 -25.93 -0.58 3.37
N ARG A 44 -25.21 -1.50 2.73
CA ARG A 44 -23.77 -1.68 2.90
C ARG A 44 -23.07 -1.59 1.55
N SER A 45 -22.04 -0.75 1.45
CA SER A 45 -21.21 -0.61 0.26
C SER A 45 -19.75 -0.93 0.57
N LEU A 46 -19.12 -1.77 -0.25
CA LEU A 46 -17.68 -2.01 -0.22
C LEU A 46 -16.95 -0.96 -1.08
N VAL A 47 -16.00 -0.24 -0.49
CA VAL A 47 -15.13 0.69 -1.22
C VAL A 47 -13.72 0.14 -1.25
N CYS A 48 -13.24 -0.24 -2.43
CA CYS A 48 -11.85 -0.65 -2.63
C CYS A 48 -11.01 0.56 -3.07
N VAL A 49 -10.15 1.05 -2.18
CA VAL A 49 -9.17 2.10 -2.50
C VAL A 49 -7.84 1.44 -2.87
N PHE A 50 -7.40 1.65 -4.11
CA PHE A 50 -6.14 1.12 -4.61
C PHE A 50 -5.10 2.23 -4.71
N PHE A 51 -3.92 2.01 -4.14
CA PHE A 51 -2.80 2.96 -4.17
C PHE A 51 -1.72 2.46 -5.16
N PRO A 52 -1.80 2.87 -6.44
CA PRO A 52 -0.79 2.50 -7.44
C PRO A 52 0.55 3.13 -7.05
N GLY A 53 1.56 2.30 -6.77
CA GLY A 53 2.88 2.76 -6.30
C GLY A 53 3.27 2.25 -4.92
N GLY A 54 2.33 1.61 -4.21
CA GLY A 54 2.56 1.05 -2.88
C GLY A 54 2.27 2.08 -1.79
N ILE A 55 1.73 1.59 -0.68
CA ILE A 55 1.50 2.36 0.53
C ILE A 55 2.24 1.65 1.68
N ASP A 56 3.13 2.38 2.35
CA ASP A 56 3.75 1.93 3.59
C ASP A 56 3.19 2.76 4.76
N SER A 57 3.47 2.33 5.98
CA SER A 57 2.98 3.02 7.18
C SER A 57 3.46 4.47 7.27
N PHE A 58 4.64 4.78 6.71
CA PHE A 58 5.24 6.12 6.72
C PHE A 58 4.63 7.07 5.70
N ASN A 59 3.94 6.57 4.67
CA ASN A 59 3.11 7.35 3.77
C ASN A 59 1.76 7.73 4.39
N LEU A 60 1.31 7.00 5.42
CA LEU A 60 0.04 7.23 6.11
C LEU A 60 0.20 8.11 7.35
N LEU A 61 1.22 7.84 8.16
CA LEU A 61 1.45 8.54 9.41
C LEU A 61 2.95 8.78 9.62
N VAL A 62 3.31 10.04 9.84
CA VAL A 62 4.68 10.44 10.18
C VAL A 62 4.81 10.55 11.70
N PRO A 63 5.81 9.92 12.33
CA PRO A 63 6.06 10.09 13.76
C PRO A 63 6.35 11.55 14.12
N ARG A 64 5.78 12.04 15.23
CA ARG A 64 5.94 13.45 15.66
C ARG A 64 6.88 13.65 16.85
N GLY A 65 7.28 12.59 17.56
CA GLY A 65 8.29 12.71 18.60
C GLY A 65 9.67 12.97 17.98
N ASP A 66 10.54 13.69 18.69
CA ASP A 66 11.82 14.14 18.13
C ASP A 66 12.74 12.96 17.79
N ALA A 67 12.82 11.96 18.66
CA ALA A 67 13.64 10.77 18.43
C ALA A 67 13.09 9.91 17.29
N GLU A 68 11.77 9.70 17.27
CA GLU A 68 11.08 8.86 16.29
C GLU A 68 11.06 9.53 14.90
N HIS A 69 10.92 10.86 14.84
CA HIS A 69 11.03 11.60 13.59
C HIS A 69 12.47 11.56 13.05
N ALA A 70 13.48 11.66 13.91
CA ALA A 70 14.88 11.52 13.50
C ALA A 70 15.17 10.12 12.92
N GLU A 71 14.62 9.06 13.52
CA GLU A 71 14.70 7.70 12.97
C GLU A 71 13.96 7.59 11.63
N TYR A 72 12.73 8.09 11.55
CA TYR A 72 11.96 8.19 10.30
C TYR A 72 12.75 8.88 9.18
N ALA A 73 13.35 10.03 9.48
CA ALA A 73 14.13 10.80 8.51
C ALA A 73 15.36 10.02 8.04
N THR A 74 16.02 9.31 8.94
CA THR A 74 17.18 8.45 8.62
C THR A 74 16.78 7.30 7.67
N VAL A 75 15.62 6.67 7.90
CA VAL A 75 15.13 5.55 7.09
C VAL A 75 14.61 6.04 5.73
N ARG A 76 13.85 7.14 5.70
CA ARG A 76 13.16 7.66 4.50
C ARG A 76 14.04 8.52 3.61
N LYS A 77 15.12 9.10 4.16
CA LYS A 77 16.09 9.93 3.43
C LYS A 77 15.38 11.04 2.64
N ASP A 78 15.57 11.08 1.33
CA ASP A 78 14.99 12.09 0.44
C ASP A 78 13.45 12.06 0.37
N LEU A 79 12.80 11.02 0.90
CA LEU A 79 11.34 10.88 0.98
C LEU A 79 10.76 11.28 2.36
N ALA A 80 11.60 11.81 3.26
CA ALA A 80 11.17 12.23 4.59
C ALA A 80 10.51 13.61 4.53
N LEU A 81 9.36 13.75 5.20
CA LEU A 81 8.67 15.04 5.34
C LEU A 81 9.28 15.85 6.51
N PRO A 82 9.59 17.14 6.31
CA PRO A 82 9.99 18.05 7.38
C PRO A 82 8.92 18.14 8.47
N LYS A 83 9.34 18.25 9.72
CA LYS A 83 8.41 18.22 10.85
C LYS A 83 7.49 19.44 10.86
N GLU A 84 7.99 20.55 10.33
CA GLU A 84 7.32 21.85 10.24
C GLU A 84 6.22 21.86 9.16
N GLU A 85 6.28 20.94 8.20
CA GLU A 85 5.28 20.80 7.13
C GLU A 85 4.12 19.86 7.54
N LEU A 86 4.21 19.20 8.70
CA LEU A 86 3.20 18.25 9.14
C LEU A 86 1.91 18.95 9.57
N LEU A 87 0.80 18.58 8.93
CA LEU A 87 -0.54 19.07 9.26
C LEU A 87 -0.95 18.69 10.71
N PRO A 88 -1.82 19.48 11.36
CA PRO A 88 -2.43 19.09 12.63
C PRO A 88 -3.26 17.80 12.47
N ILE A 89 -3.37 17.00 13.54
CA ILE A 89 -4.19 15.77 13.58
C ILE A 89 -5.40 16.03 14.47
#